data_AF-A0A7J5P765-F1
#
_entry.id   AF-A0A7J5P765-F1
#
_cell.length_a   1.000
_cell.length_b   1.000
_cell.length_c   1.000
_cell.angle_alpha   90.00
_cell.angle_beta   90.00
_cell.angle_gamma   90.00
#
_symmetry.space_group_name_H-M   'P 1'
#
loop_
_entity.id
_entity.type
_entity.pdbx_description
1 polymer ?
#
loop_
_entity_poly.entity_id
_entity_poly.type
_entity_poly.pdbx_seq_one_letter_code
_entity_poly.pdbx_strand_id
1 'polypeptide(L)' 'MAVTPEPDDENVRRCDHCGKPMKEGYYLGGEFACSDECALALYHGDKAQMDEDLSHADEADGECYWTEWDSVYFD' A
#
# COMPACT_ATOMS: atom_id res chain seq x y z
N MET A 1 36.19 4.76 -1.24
CA MET A 1 34.93 5.11 -1.90
C MET A 1 33.97 4.00 -1.56
N ALA A 2 33.05 4.26 -0.63
CA ALA A 2 32.04 3.26 -0.25
C ALA A 2 30.98 3.25 -1.37
N VAL A 3 30.79 2.09 -2.00
CA VAL A 3 29.59 1.83 -2.80
C VAL A 3 28.45 1.75 -1.79
N THR A 4 27.61 2.77 -1.77
CA THR A 4 26.29 2.68 -1.14
C THR A 4 25.49 1.67 -1.96
N PRO A 5 24.84 0.65 -1.35
CA PRO A 5 23.90 -0.16 -2.09
C PRO A 5 22.83 0.78 -2.67
N GLU A 6 22.67 0.75 -3.99
CA GLU A 6 21.52 1.35 -4.66
C GLU A 6 20.26 0.75 -3.98
N PRO A 7 19.21 1.55 -3.73
CA PRO A 7 18.08 1.06 -2.98
C PRO A 7 17.48 -0.17 -3.68
N ASP A 8 17.69 -1.32 -3.05
CA ASP A 8 17.44 -2.66 -3.56
C ASP A 8 15.98 -2.77 -4.01
N ASP A 9 15.78 -2.92 -5.32
CA ASP A 9 14.49 -3.10 -5.99
C ASP A 9 13.66 -4.27 -5.38
N GLU A 10 14.27 -5.18 -4.62
CA GLU A 10 13.58 -6.26 -3.89
C GLU A 10 12.77 -5.78 -2.68
N ASN A 11 13.12 -4.65 -2.05
CA ASN A 11 12.36 -4.11 -0.91
C ASN A 11 11.32 -3.06 -1.33
N VAL A 12 11.18 -2.83 -2.63
CA VAL A 12 10.22 -1.87 -3.16
C VAL A 12 8.84 -2.51 -3.19
N ARG A 13 7.98 -2.07 -2.28
CA ARG A 13 6.56 -2.43 -2.31
C ARG A 13 5.93 -1.93 -3.61
N ARG A 14 5.21 -2.82 -4.29
CA ARG A 14 4.56 -2.55 -5.56
C ARG A 14 3.06 -2.73 -5.43
N CYS A 15 2.32 -1.96 -6.22
CA CYS A 15 0.87 -2.10 -6.31
C CYS A 15 0.54 -3.44 -6.98
N ASP A 16 -0.36 -4.21 -6.38
CA ASP A 16 -0.79 -5.50 -6.93
C ASP A 16 -1.59 -5.33 -8.23
N HIS A 17 -2.32 -4.22 -8.36
CA HIS A 17 -3.11 -3.91 -9.55
C HIS A 17 -2.25 -3.47 -10.76
N CYS A 18 -1.34 -2.51 -10.56
CA CYS A 18 -0.63 -1.85 -11.66
C CYS A 18 0.89 -2.11 -11.69
N GLY A 19 1.43 -2.80 -10.68
CA GLY A 19 2.86 -3.14 -10.57
C GLY A 19 3.78 -1.96 -10.27
N LYS A 20 3.27 -0.74 -10.13
CA LYS A 20 4.09 0.45 -9.87
C LYS A 20 4.69 0.42 -8.47
N PRO A 21 5.95 0.87 -8.31
CA PRO A 21 6.55 1.05 -7.00
C PRO A 21 5.78 2.11 -6.21
N MET A 22 5.61 1.87 -4.91
CA MET A 22 4.82 2.74 -4.04
C MET A 22 5.42 2.81 -2.63
N LYS A 23 5.49 4.03 -2.11
CA LYS A 23 5.90 4.36 -0.74
C LYS A 23 4.70 4.65 0.18
N GLU A 24 3.53 4.84 -0.41
CA GLU A 24 2.27 5.14 0.26
C GLU A 24 1.15 4.45 -0.52
N GLY A 25 0.07 4.13 0.16
CA GLY A 25 -1.08 3.50 -0.48
C GLY A 25 -1.99 2.78 0.49
N TYR A 26 -2.92 2.04 -0.07
CA TYR A 26 -3.87 1.23 0.67
C TYR A 26 -3.31 -0.16 0.91
N TYR A 27 -3.47 -0.64 2.13
CA TYR A 27 -3.44 -2.06 2.46
C TYR A 27 -4.88 -2.56 2.54
N LEU A 28 -5.19 -3.62 1.81
CA LEU A 28 -6.52 -4.23 1.72
C LEU A 28 -6.41 -5.71 2.11
N GLY A 29 -6.24 -6.01 3.40
CA GLY A 29 -6.27 -7.38 3.93
C GLY A 29 -5.18 -8.34 3.39
N GLY A 30 -4.13 -7.82 2.76
CA GLY A 30 -3.06 -8.60 2.13
C GLY A 30 -2.63 -8.06 0.78
N GLU A 31 -3.44 -7.20 0.16
CA GLU A 31 -3.15 -6.57 -1.12
C GLU A 31 -2.72 -5.12 -0.98
N PHE A 32 -1.90 -4.64 -1.91
CA PHE A 32 -1.36 -3.28 -1.91
C PHE A 32 -1.85 -2.48 -3.12
N ALA A 33 -2.41 -1.30 -2.87
CA ALA A 33 -2.87 -0.39 -3.93
C ALA A 33 -2.24 1.00 -3.82
N CYS A 34 -1.70 1.53 -4.92
CA CYS A 34 -1.05 2.84 -4.89
C CYS A 34 -2.01 4.04 -4.93
N SER A 35 -3.30 3.83 -5.23
CA SER A 35 -4.28 4.89 -5.47
C SER A 35 -5.70 4.37 -5.29
N ASP A 36 -6.69 5.25 -5.08
CA ASP A 36 -8.11 4.88 -4.96
C ASP A 36 -8.60 4.00 -6.11
N GLU A 37 -8.19 4.31 -7.35
CA GLU A 37 -8.61 3.54 -8.53
C GLU A 37 -8.08 2.10 -8.49
N CYS A 38 -6.82 1.92 -8.10
CA CYS A 38 -6.21 0.60 -7.93
C CYS A 38 -6.83 -0.14 -6.75
N ALA A 39 -7.13 0.57 -5.66
CA ALA A 39 -7.73 0.00 -4.48
C ALA A 39 -9.15 -0.47 -4.77
N LEU A 40 -9.96 0.34 -5.45
CA LEU A 40 -11.31 -0.04 -5.89
C LEU A 40 -11.29 -1.22 -6.86
N ALA A 41 -10.29 -1.28 -7.75
CA ALA A 41 -10.14 -2.39 -8.68
C ALA A 41 -9.80 -3.73 -7.98
N LEU A 42 -9.02 -3.68 -6.89
CA LEU A 42 -8.63 -4.86 -6.09
C LEU A 42 -9.67 -5.24 -5.04
N TYR A 43 -10.36 -4.26 -4.45
CA TYR A 43 -11.33 -4.46 -3.37
C TYR A 43 -12.56 -5.28 -3.81
N HIS A 44 -12.80 -5.42 -5.13
CA HIS A 44 -13.91 -6.21 -5.68
C HIS A 44 -15.31 -5.80 -5.18
N GLY A 45 -15.48 -4.54 -4.77
CA GLY A 45 -16.73 -3.94 -4.31
C GLY A 45 -16.88 -2.49 -4.78
N ASP A 46 -17.86 -1.78 -4.23
CA ASP A 46 -18.09 -0.36 -4.56
C ASP A 46 -17.33 0.58 -3.62
N LYS A 47 -17.06 1.81 -4.10
CA LYS A 47 -16.31 2.83 -3.34
C LYS A 47 -16.91 3.13 -1.96
N ALA A 48 -18.24 3.04 -1.83
CA ALA A 48 -18.93 3.29 -0.57
C ALA A 48 -18.58 2.25 0.51
N GLN A 49 -18.43 0.99 0.12
CA GLN A 49 -18.04 -0.09 1.05
C GLN A 49 -16.57 0.05 1.44
N MET A 50 -15.71 0.34 0.46
CA MET A 50 -14.29 0.60 0.73
C MET A 50 -14.09 1.79 1.69
N ASP A 51 -14.87 2.86 1.55
CA ASP A 51 -14.81 4.02 2.44
C ASP A 51 -15.27 3.69 3.87
N GLU A 52 -16.31 2.86 4.01
CA GLU A 52 -16.75 2.34 5.30
C GLU A 52 -15.64 1.54 5.98
N ASP A 53 -15.06 0.55 5.30
CA ASP A 53 -13.96 -0.26 5.84
C ASP A 53 -12.74 0.60 6.22
N LEU A 54 -12.38 1.58 5.39
CA LEU A 54 -11.28 2.51 5.68
C LEU A 54 -11.59 3.43 6.86
N SER A 55 -12.86 3.76 7.12
CA SER A 55 -13.25 4.54 8.29
C SER A 55 -13.01 3.78 9.60
N HIS A 56 -12.95 2.44 9.53
CA HIS A 56 -12.63 1.54 10.63
C HIS A 56 -11.13 1.20 10.73
N ALA A 57 -10.26 1.88 9.98
CA ALA A 57 -8.81 1.63 9.96
C ALA A 57 -8.09 1.74 11.33
N ASP A 58 -8.63 2.50 12.28
CA ASP A 58 -8.05 2.67 13.63
C ASP A 58 -8.50 1.58 14.62
N GLU A 59 -9.47 0.74 14.21
CA GLU A 59 -9.91 -0.39 15.02
C GLU A 59 -8.81 -1.47 15.04
N ALA A 60 -8.68 -2.19 16.16
CA ALA A 60 -7.61 -3.18 16.36
C ALA A 60 -7.61 -4.34 15.34
N ASP A 61 -8.69 -4.50 14.58
CA ASP A 61 -8.89 -5.52 13.55
C ASP A 61 -9.08 -4.89 12.14
N GLY A 62 -8.70 -3.62 11.95
CA GLY A 62 -8.85 -2.92 10.67
C GLY A 62 -8.06 -3.60 9.54
N GLU A 63 -8.75 -4.35 8.68
CA GLU A 63 -8.13 -5.06 7.56
C GLU A 63 -7.81 -4.12 6.38
N CYS A 64 -8.45 -2.95 6.32
CA CYS A 64 -8.26 -1.94 5.27
C CYS A 64 -7.81 -0.61 5.86
N TYR A 65 -6.68 -0.08 5.39
CA TYR A 65 -6.20 1.24 5.80
C TYR A 65 -5.32 1.89 4.73
N TRP A 66 -5.26 3.21 4.75
CA TRP A 66 -4.25 3.96 4.01
C TRP A 66 -3.08 4.28 4.92
N THR A 67 -1.86 4.09 4.44
CA THR A 67 -0.66 4.43 5.20
C THR A 67 0.47 4.88 4.29
N GLU A 68 1.35 5.69 4.86
CA GLU A 68 2.66 6.01 4.28
C GLU A 68 3.68 5.09 4.95
N TRP A 69 4.34 4.26 4.16
CA TRP A 69 5.46 3.50 4.66
C TRP A 69 6.68 4.41 4.63
N ASP A 70 7.28 4.62 5.81
CA ASP A 70 8.59 5.22 5.88
C ASP A 70 9.53 4.42 4.95
N SER A 71 10.14 5.14 4.02
CA SER A 71 10.96 4.54 2.98
C SER A 71 12.05 3.71 3.66
N VAL A 72 12.27 2.47 3.20
CA VAL A 72 13.36 1.62 3.69
C VAL A 72 14.68 2.40 3.62
N TYR A 73 15.17 2.86 4.77
CA TYR A 73 16.50 3.43 4.87
C TYR A 73 17.51 2.33 4.58
N PHE A 74 18.37 2.55 3.58
CA PHE A 74 19.57 1.76 3.37
C PHE A 74 20.63 2.28 4.35
N ASP A 75 20.88 1.56 5.44
CA ASP A 75 22.15 1.59 6.19
C ASP A 75 23.12 0.57 5.57
#